data_AF-A0A969AXH3-F1
#
_entry.id   AF-A0A969AXH3-F1
#
_cell.length_a   1.000
_cell.length_b   1.000
_cell.length_c   1.000
_cell.angle_alpha   90.00
_cell.angle_beta   90.00
_cell.angle_gamma   90.00
#
_symmetry.space_group_name_H-M   'P 1'
#
loop_
_entity.id
_entity.type
_entity.pdbx_description
1 polymer ?
#
loop_
_entity_poly.entity_id
_entity_poly.type
_entity_poly.pdbx_seq_one_letter_code
_entity_poly.pdbx_strand_id
1 'polypeptide(L)'
;MLDRQLHKFYISYRVNGEVHLEWIEGINLRHAKERIEMMHEEASDLMDWTNEKEEDLQLYLSRIEAKKRATEELLKPKDQEGH
;
A
#
# COMPACT_ATOMS: atom_id res chain seq x y z
N MET A 1 17.23 -7.89 4.96
CA MET A 1 16.61 -7.37 3.73
C MET A 1 15.11 -7.37 3.96
N LEU A 2 14.40 -6.25 3.80
CA LEU A 2 12.95 -6.25 3.95
C LEU A 2 12.34 -7.02 2.78
N ASP A 3 11.84 -8.23 3.02
CA ASP A 3 10.90 -8.89 2.11
C ASP A 3 9.67 -7.98 2.00
N ARG A 4 9.63 -7.17 0.94
CA ARG A 4 8.46 -6.35 0.63
C ARG A 4 7.43 -7.28 -0.01
N GLN A 5 6.50 -7.77 0.81
CA GLN A 5 5.34 -8.52 0.32
C GLN A 5 4.60 -7.68 -0.73
N LEU A 6 4.36 -8.28 -1.91
CA LEU A 6 3.51 -7.69 -2.93
C LEU A 6 2.05 -8.01 -2.62
N HIS A 7 1.21 -7.01 -2.76
CA HIS A 7 -0.24 -7.07 -2.61
C HIS A 7 -0.89 -6.90 -3.99
N LYS A 8 -2.01 -7.60 -4.21
CA LYS A 8 -2.80 -7.47 -5.43
C LYS A 8 -3.86 -6.40 -5.25
N PHE A 9 -3.91 -5.46 -6.19
CA PHE A 9 -4.89 -4.39 -6.26
C PHE A 9 -5.73 -4.55 -7.51
N TYR A 10 -7.05 -4.41 -7.40
CA TYR A 10 -7.95 -4.43 -8.54
C TYR A 10 -8.24 -3.00 -8.97
N ILE A 11 -7.63 -2.54 -10.07
CA ILE A 11 -7.65 -1.13 -10.45
C ILE A 11 -8.35 -0.97 -11.80
N SER A 12 -9.25 0.01 -11.87
CA SER A 12 -9.77 0.51 -13.15
C SER A 12 -9.05 1.77 -13.56
N TYR A 13 -8.83 1.96 -14.86
CA TYR A 13 -8.21 3.15 -15.43
C TYR A 13 -8.72 3.38 -16.85
N ARG A 14 -8.65 4.62 -17.35
CA ARG A 14 -9.05 4.97 -18.71
C ARG A 14 -7.82 5.17 -19.60
N VAL A 15 -7.83 4.57 -20.79
CA VAL A 15 -6.85 4.78 -21.85
C VAL A 15 -7.61 4.94 -23.17
N ASN A 16 -7.29 5.96 -23.97
CA ASN A 16 -7.95 6.19 -25.27
C ASN A 16 -9.50 6.25 -25.23
N GLY A 17 -10.08 6.67 -24.10
CA GLY A 17 -11.53 6.71 -23.91
C GLY A 17 -12.16 5.37 -23.50
N GLU A 18 -11.40 4.28 -23.46
CA GLU A 18 -11.83 2.97 -23.00
C GLU A 18 -11.50 2.77 -21.52
N VAL A 19 -12.38 2.06 -20.81
CA VAL A 19 -12.17 1.71 -19.40
C VAL A 19 -11.58 0.30 -19.33
N HIS A 20 -10.39 0.21 -18.75
CA HIS A 20 -9.69 -1.02 -18.45
C HIS A 20 -9.81 -1.35 -16.97
N LEU A 21 -9.78 -2.64 -16.65
CA LEU A 21 -9.89 -3.16 -15.29
C LEU A 21 -8.99 -4.37 -15.16
N GLU A 22 -8.02 -4.31 -14.25
CA GLU A 22 -7.03 -5.38 -14.09
C GLU A 22 -6.50 -5.52 -12.66
N TRP A 23 -5.89 -6.68 -12.37
CA TRP A 23 -5.20 -6.93 -11.11
C TRP A 23 -3.72 -6.55 -11.24
N ILE A 24 -3.27 -5.58 -10.44
CA ILE A 24 -1.88 -5.11 -10.39
C ILE A 24 -1.23 -5.44 -9.06
N GLU A 25 -0.01 -5.95 -9.12
CA GLU A 25 0.79 -6.19 -7.92
C GLU A 25 1.60 -4.94 -7.54
N GLY A 26 1.47 -4.54 -6.27
CA GLY A 26 2.14 -3.37 -5.72
C GLY A 26 2.59 -3.59 -4.27
N ILE A 27 3.56 -2.79 -3.81
CA ILE A 27 3.96 -2.80 -2.39
C ILE A 27 2.88 -2.09 -1.55
N ASN A 28 2.17 -1.16 -2.18
CA ASN A 28 1.01 -0.43 -1.70
C ASN A 28 0.23 0.07 -2.93
N LEU A 29 -0.94 0.68 -2.71
CA LEU A 29 -1.79 1.18 -3.79
C LEU A 29 -1.09 2.24 -4.66
N ARG A 30 -0.25 3.11 -4.08
CA ARG A 30 0.51 4.12 -4.84
C ARG A 30 1.44 3.43 -5.84
N HIS A 31 2.21 2.45 -5.39
CA HIS A 31 3.10 1.69 -6.26
C HIS A 31 2.32 0.96 -7.38
N ALA A 32 1.13 0.43 -7.09
CA ALA A 32 0.29 -0.20 -8.11
C ALA A 32 -0.19 0.81 -9.17
N LYS A 33 -0.60 2.02 -8.76
CA LYS A 33 -0.98 3.10 -9.69
C LYS A 33 0.19 3.59 -10.54
N GLU A 34 1.36 3.81 -9.93
CA GLU A 34 2.58 4.19 -10.65
C GLU A 34 2.95 3.16 -11.73
N ARG A 35 2.76 1.86 -11.45
CA ARG A 35 2.98 0.81 -12.46
C ARG A 35 2.02 0.92 -13.65
N ILE A 36 0.75 1.24 -13.41
CA ILE A 36 -0.22 1.46 -14.50
C ILE A 36 0.20 2.66 -15.35
N GLU A 37 0.58 3.77 -14.71
CA GLU A 37 1.07 4.97 -15.38
C GLU A 37 2.34 4.69 -16.20
N MET A 38 3.23 3.81 -15.73
CA MET A 38 4.42 3.39 -16.48
C MET A 38 4.09 2.48 -17.68
N MET A 39 3.04 1.67 -17.60
CA MET A 39 2.61 0.77 -18.69
C MET A 39 1.75 1.50 -19.72
N HIS A 40 1.01 2.51 -19.26
CA HIS A 40 0.04 3.26 -20.02
C HIS A 40 0.20 4.74 -19.66
N GLU A 41 1.04 5.46 -20.40
CA GLU A 41 1.36 6.87 -20.13
C GLU A 41 0.12 7.79 -20.15
N GLU A 42 -0.91 7.40 -20.91
CA GLU A 42 -2.19 8.10 -21.02
C GLU A 42 -3.25 7.61 -20.01
N ALA A 43 -2.87 6.74 -19.07
CA ALA A 43 -3.78 6.25 -18.04
C ALA A 43 -4.29 7.42 -17.20
N SER A 44 -5.62 7.47 -17.06
CA SER A 44 -6.32 8.47 -16.27
C SER A 44 -7.42 7.80 -15.44
N ASP A 45 -8.03 8.54 -14.51
CA ASP A 45 -9.16 8.08 -13.70
C ASP A 45 -8.87 6.76 -12.93
N LEU A 46 -7.66 6.61 -12.38
CA LEU A 46 -7.25 5.39 -11.66
C LEU A 46 -8.04 5.20 -10.36
N MET A 47 -8.94 4.23 -10.32
CA MET A 47 -9.77 3.87 -9.17
C MET A 47 -9.47 2.46 -8.66
N ASP A 48 -9.40 2.32 -7.34
CA ASP A 48 -9.20 1.04 -6.67
C ASP A 48 -10.54 0.39 -6.34
N TRP A 49 -10.67 -0.88 -6.71
CA TRP A 49 -11.80 -1.77 -6.49
C TRP A 49 -11.40 -3.01 -5.70
N THR A 50 -10.20 -3.02 -5.11
CA THR A 50 -9.77 -4.10 -4.24
C THR A 50 -10.76 -4.21 -3.10
N ASN A 51 -11.59 -5.25 -3.16
CA ASN A 51 -12.60 -5.48 -2.15
C ASN A 51 -11.88 -6.00 -0.91
N GLU A 52 -11.38 -5.09 -0.07
CA GLU A 52 -10.89 -5.45 1.25
C GLU A 52 -12.10 -5.93 2.02
N LYS A 53 -12.12 -7.23 2.36
CA LYS A 53 -12.99 -7.66 3.47
C LYS A 53 -12.62 -6.76 4.64
N GLU A 54 -13.61 -6.26 5.38
CA GLU A 54 -13.38 -5.38 6.52
C GLU A 54 -12.29 -5.94 7.46
N GLU A 55 -12.23 -7.26 7.57
CA GLU A 55 -11.22 -8.07 8.25
C GLU A 55 -9.77 -7.82 7.76
N ASP A 56 -9.55 -7.70 6.45
CA ASP A 56 -8.23 -7.48 5.84
C ASP A 56 -7.75 -6.04 6.05
N LEU A 57 -8.65 -5.05 5.98
CA LEU A 57 -8.36 -3.65 6.32
C LEU A 57 -7.98 -3.53 7.81
N GLN A 58 -8.73 -4.17 8.71
CA GLN A 58 -8.41 -4.20 10.14
C GLN A 58 -7.04 -4.87 10.41
N LEU A 59 -6.73 -5.94 9.68
CA LEU A 59 -5.43 -6.61 9.77
C LEU A 59 -4.28 -5.72 9.27
N TYR A 60 -4.49 -4.99 8.17
CA TYR A 60 -3.50 -4.05 7.65
C TYR A 60 -3.25 -2.87 8.61
N LEU A 61 -4.33 -2.25 9.12
CA LEU A 61 -4.25 -1.14 10.08
C LEU A 61 -3.56 -1.55 11.37
N SER A 62 -3.89 -2.73 11.93
CA SER A 62 -3.24 -3.25 13.13
C SER A 62 -1.74 -3.51 12.93
N ARG A 63 -1.32 -3.98 11.75
CA ARG A 63 0.10 -4.14 11.39
C ARG A 63 0.83 -2.79 11.29
N ILE A 64 0.17 -1.76 10.78
CA ILE A 64 0.73 -0.39 10.74
C ILE A 64 0.89 0.17 12.15
N GLU A 65 -0.12 0.05 13.00
CA GLU A 65 -0.04 0.51 14.39
C GLU A 65 1.05 -0.21 15.18
N ALA A 66 1.17 -1.53 15.02
CA ALA A 66 2.23 -2.30 15.66
C ALA A 66 3.62 -1.82 15.23
N LYS A 67 3.81 -1.53 13.93
CA LYS A 67 5.07 -0.96 13.42
C LYS A 67 5.34 0.44 13.95
N LYS A 68 4.32 1.29 14.07
CA LYS A 68 4.47 2.64 14.65
C LYS A 68 4.90 2.55 16.12
N ARG A 69 4.23 1.72 16.92
CA ARG A 69 4.59 1.50 18.33
C ARG A 69 6.01 0.96 18.51
N ALA A 70 6.41 -0.04 17.71
CA ALA A 70 7.76 -0.57 17.75
C ALA A 70 8.82 0.51 17.40
N THR A 71 8.50 1.39 16.45
CA THR A 71 9.38 2.52 16.08
C THR A 71 9.45 3.57 17.21
N GLU A 72 8.32 3.88 17.85
CA GLU A 72 8.26 4.81 18.99
C GLU A 72 9.00 4.26 20.22
N GLU A 73 8.92 2.96 20.50
CA GLU A 73 9.68 2.32 21.59
C GLU A 73 11.18 2.34 21.34
N LEU A 74 11.62 2.20 20.08
CA LEU A 74 13.04 2.33 19.70
C LEU A 74 13.55 3.77 19.77
N LEU A 75 12.66 4.76 19.68
CA LEU A 75 12.99 6.19 19.75
C LEU A 75 12.86 6.77 21.17
N LYS A 76 12.40 5.99 22.16
CA LYS A 76 12.42 6.43 23.55
C LYS A 76 13.88 6.57 24.02
N PRO A 77 14.31 7.76 24.47
CA PRO A 77 15.66 7.93 25.00
C PRO A 77 15.83 7.01 26.21
N LYS A 78 16.97 6.29 26.26
CA LYS A 78 17.43 5.55 27.44
C LYS A 78 17.94 6.54 28.50
N ASP A 79 17.10 7.44 28.96
CA ASP A 79 17.38 8.23 30.15
C ASP A 79 16.66 7.56 31.31
N GLN A 80 17.38 6.65 31.98
CA GLN A 80 17.28 6.29 33.41
C GLN A 80 17.85 4.89 33.68
N GLU A 81 19.13 4.68 33.38
CA GLU A 81 19.96 3.77 34.19
C GLU A 81 21.34 4.40 34.31
N GLY A 82 21.55 5.13 35.41
CA GLY A 82 22.79 5.85 35.67
C GLY A 82 22.79 6.51 37.03
N HIS A 83 22.95 5.66 38.06
CA HIS A 83 23.50 5.92 39.41
C HIS A 83 22.84 6.94 40.34
#